data_AF-A0AAV7JIB6-F1
#
_entry.id   AF-A0AAV7JIB6-F1
#
_cell.length_a   1.000
_cell.length_b   1.000
_cell.length_c   1.000
_cell.angle_alpha   90.00
_cell.angle_beta   90.00
_cell.angle_gamma   90.00
#
_symmetry.space_group_name_H-M   'P 1'
#
loop_
_entity.id
_entity.type
_entity.pdbx_description
1 polymer ?
#
loop_
_entity_poly.entity_id
_entity_poly.type
_entity_poly.pdbx_seq_one_letter_code
_entity_poly.pdbx_strand_id
1 'polypeptide(L)'
;MVPKVVIAKTIGKKMKSIRYISKNLQSKGFSISHVTIHSYLRKNHNVRSYKPQVQPKLTEKQRTARLKFCNERKDWSINTWKRVLFSDESSFELFHTPNKQNDDVWAQSRVDVPPSEKVKYPGEIMVWGVMSSQGLSDLHIIPQKQTVTSDDYVEVILKQSLTSSLLRTRDSGTILERKLLPDRSQAIFQQDGAPAHTSKRSQEWLKNNMTGFWTKEIWPPNSPDLNPIENLRVILQTKLDAMERATNLKVLEKQLNLA
;
A
#
# COMPACT_ATOMS: atom_id res chain seq x y z
N MET A 1 35.70 -27.86 7.99
CA MET A 1 35.67 -26.46 8.50
C MET A 1 34.86 -25.52 7.59
N VAL A 2 35.17 -25.47 6.29
CA VAL A 2 34.45 -24.69 5.25
C VAL A 2 32.92 -24.75 5.31
N PRO A 3 32.26 -25.93 5.45
CA PRO A 3 30.79 -26.01 5.36
C PRO A 3 30.08 -25.26 6.49
N LYS A 4 30.63 -25.29 7.71
CA LYS A 4 30.12 -24.53 8.87
C LYS A 4 30.30 -23.02 8.68
N VAL A 5 31.43 -22.60 8.10
CA VAL A 5 31.71 -21.19 7.81
C VAL A 5 30.75 -20.63 6.76
N VAL A 6 30.41 -21.44 5.74
CA VAL A 6 29.41 -21.05 4.73
C VAL A 6 28.04 -20.81 5.38
N ILE A 7 27.57 -21.70 6.24
CA ILE A 7 26.28 -21.55 6.95
C ILE A 7 26.28 -20.29 7.82
N ALA A 8 27.28 -20.14 8.71
CA ALA A 8 27.36 -19.02 9.65
C ALA A 8 27.40 -17.64 8.96
N LYS A 9 27.94 -17.58 7.72
CA LYS A 9 28.02 -16.36 6.92
C LYS A 9 26.83 -16.13 5.98
N THR A 10 25.91 -17.09 5.85
CA THR A 10 24.81 -17.02 4.86
C THR A 10 23.44 -16.91 5.52
N ILE A 11 23.10 -17.83 6.41
CA ILE A 11 21.73 -17.95 6.93
C ILE A 11 21.41 -16.75 7.84
N GLY A 12 20.33 -16.03 7.51
CA GLY A 12 19.85 -14.88 8.28
C GLY A 12 20.73 -13.62 8.23
N LYS A 13 21.80 -13.60 7.42
CA LYS A 13 22.72 -12.46 7.32
C LYS A 13 22.41 -11.59 6.10
N LYS A 14 22.23 -10.28 6.31
CA LYS A 14 22.04 -9.30 5.24
C LYS A 14 23.34 -9.04 4.49
N MET A 15 23.23 -8.66 3.21
CA MET A 15 24.35 -8.26 2.35
C MET A 15 25.43 -9.35 2.14
N LYS A 16 25.07 -10.62 2.25
CA LYS A 16 25.98 -11.75 2.01
C LYS A 16 25.62 -12.48 0.73
N SER A 17 25.89 -11.83 -0.42
CA SER A 17 25.74 -12.51 -1.71
C SER A 17 26.71 -13.69 -1.82
N ILE A 18 26.35 -14.73 -2.55
CA ILE A 18 27.22 -15.90 -2.76
C ILE A 18 28.57 -15.53 -3.39
N ARG A 19 28.59 -14.49 -4.24
CA ARG A 19 29.82 -13.92 -4.82
C ARG A 19 30.69 -13.24 -3.77
N TYR A 20 30.07 -12.44 -2.90
CA TYR A 20 30.79 -11.82 -1.78
C TYR A 20 31.37 -12.86 -0.82
N ILE A 21 30.61 -13.91 -0.49
CA ILE A 21 31.08 -14.98 0.40
C ILE A 21 32.22 -15.76 -0.25
N SER A 22 32.12 -16.09 -1.53
CA SER A 22 33.19 -16.74 -2.31
C SER A 22 34.48 -15.91 -2.25
N LYS A 23 34.39 -14.61 -2.57
CA LYS A 23 35.55 -13.71 -2.51
C LYS A 23 36.16 -13.62 -1.10
N ASN A 24 35.32 -13.57 -0.06
CA ASN A 24 35.78 -13.52 1.34
C ASN A 24 36.38 -14.84 1.84
N LEU A 25 35.99 -15.99 1.27
CA LEU A 25 36.58 -17.29 1.58
C LEU A 25 37.91 -17.48 0.84
N GLN A 26 37.98 -17.05 -0.42
CA GLN A 26 39.22 -17.02 -1.21
C GLN A 26 40.30 -16.16 -0.54
N SER A 27 39.94 -14.98 -0.04
CA SER A 27 40.87 -14.12 0.71
C SER A 27 41.36 -14.72 2.03
N LYS A 28 40.77 -15.83 2.49
CA LYS A 28 41.17 -16.58 3.69
C LYS A 28 41.86 -17.91 3.34
N GLY A 29 42.27 -18.09 2.08
CA GLY A 29 42.96 -19.29 1.60
C GLY A 29 42.04 -20.44 1.18
N PHE A 30 40.71 -20.25 1.15
CA PHE A 30 39.79 -21.29 0.71
C PHE A 30 39.43 -21.13 -0.77
N SER A 31 39.90 -22.05 -1.63
CA SER A 31 39.57 -22.06 -3.06
C SER A 31 38.15 -22.59 -3.32
N ILE A 32 37.15 -21.72 -3.17
CA ILE A 32 35.73 -22.07 -3.30
C ILE A 32 35.01 -21.10 -4.22
N SER A 33 34.31 -21.66 -5.21
CA SER A 33 33.49 -20.88 -6.14
C SER A 33 32.12 -20.53 -5.53
N HIS A 34 31.53 -19.44 -6.03
CA HIS A 34 30.17 -19.05 -5.68
C HIS A 34 29.12 -20.11 -6.10
N VAL A 35 29.39 -20.89 -7.16
CA VAL A 35 28.55 -22.01 -7.62
C VAL A 35 28.56 -23.14 -6.59
N THR A 36 29.74 -23.47 -6.04
CA THR A 36 29.89 -24.48 -4.98
C THR A 36 29.11 -24.07 -3.73
N ILE A 37 29.20 -22.81 -3.32
CA ILE A 37 28.43 -22.26 -2.20
C ILE A 37 26.93 -22.35 -2.47
N HIS A 38 26.47 -21.97 -3.67
CA HIS A 38 25.06 -22.06 -4.05
C HIS A 38 24.53 -23.50 -4.01
N SER A 39 25.26 -24.44 -4.63
CA SER A 39 24.91 -25.86 -4.64
C SER A 39 24.81 -26.41 -3.22
N TYR A 40 25.79 -26.11 -2.37
CA TYR A 40 25.79 -26.54 -0.97
C TYR A 40 24.60 -25.98 -0.18
N LEU A 41 24.29 -24.69 -0.32
CA LEU A 41 23.14 -24.08 0.35
C LEU A 41 21.80 -24.68 -0.11
N ARG A 42 21.66 -24.95 -1.40
CA ARG A 42 20.42 -25.50 -1.97
C ARG A 42 20.23 -26.98 -1.67
N LYS A 43 21.25 -27.80 -1.94
CA LYS A 43 21.14 -29.26 -1.85
C LYS A 43 21.27 -29.78 -0.42
N ASN A 44 22.14 -29.18 0.40
CA ASN A 44 22.43 -29.69 1.74
C ASN A 44 21.62 -29.01 2.84
N HIS A 45 21.11 -27.79 2.62
CA HIS A 45 20.41 -26.99 3.65
C HIS A 45 19.05 -26.46 3.21
N ASN A 46 18.63 -26.72 1.97
CA ASN A 46 17.38 -26.20 1.39
C ASN A 46 17.21 -24.67 1.55
N VAL A 47 18.32 -23.92 1.54
CA VAL A 47 18.31 -22.46 1.70
C VAL A 47 18.14 -21.78 0.35
N ARG A 48 17.26 -20.78 0.27
CA ARG A 48 17.08 -19.93 -0.90
C ARG A 48 17.58 -18.51 -0.61
N SER A 49 17.98 -17.80 -1.66
CA SER A 49 18.26 -16.36 -1.55
C SER A 49 16.95 -15.61 -1.65
N TYR A 50 16.66 -14.78 -0.65
CA TYR A 50 15.51 -13.88 -0.64
C TYR A 50 16.00 -12.43 -0.58
N LYS A 51 15.25 -11.53 -1.21
CA LYS A 51 15.42 -10.09 -1.01
C LYS A 51 14.69 -9.70 0.28
N PRO A 52 15.32 -8.94 1.18
CA PRO A 52 14.61 -8.39 2.33
C PRO A 52 13.43 -7.54 1.86
N GLN A 53 12.24 -7.76 2.42
CA GLN A 53 11.10 -6.89 2.18
C GLN A 53 11.23 -5.64 3.07
N VAL A 54 10.87 -4.48 2.51
CA VAL A 54 10.74 -3.24 3.26
C VAL A 54 9.49 -3.36 4.12
N GLN A 55 9.62 -3.10 5.42
CA GLN A 55 8.51 -3.13 6.36
C GLN A 55 8.63 -1.93 7.31
N PRO A 56 7.51 -1.35 7.75
CA PRO A 56 7.53 -0.29 8.74
C PRO A 56 8.18 -0.79 10.04
N LYS A 57 9.07 0.02 10.61
CA LYS A 57 9.68 -0.30 11.90
C LYS A 57 8.69 0.02 13.01
N LEU A 58 8.08 -1.03 13.56
CA LEU A 58 7.08 -0.92 14.62
C LEU A 58 7.73 -0.81 16.01
N THR A 59 7.19 0.08 16.84
CA THR A 59 7.46 0.11 18.29
C THR A 59 6.69 -0.99 19.00
N GLU A 60 7.08 -1.34 20.23
CA GLU A 60 6.41 -2.38 21.01
C GLU A 60 4.93 -2.03 21.27
N LYS A 61 4.65 -0.76 21.59
CA LYS A 61 3.29 -0.25 21.75
C LYS A 61 2.45 -0.47 20.49
N GLN A 62 3.02 -0.25 19.31
CA GLN A 62 2.33 -0.46 18.03
C GLN A 62 2.07 -1.95 17.77
N ARG A 63 3.03 -2.83 18.10
CA ARG A 63 2.86 -4.29 17.99
C ARG A 63 1.71 -4.80 18.85
N THR A 64 1.65 -4.37 20.11
CA THR A 64 0.57 -4.74 21.04
C THR A 64 -0.78 -4.24 20.56
N ALA A 65 -0.87 -2.98 20.10
CA ALA A 65 -2.11 -2.42 19.57
C ALA A 65 -2.62 -3.20 18.34
N ARG A 66 -1.73 -3.53 17.40
CA ARG A 66 -2.04 -4.34 16.22
C ARG A 66 -2.51 -5.74 16.60
N LEU A 67 -1.79 -6.41 17.51
CA LEU A 67 -2.15 -7.76 17.95
C LEU A 67 -3.52 -7.77 18.64
N LYS A 68 -3.79 -6.78 19.49
CA LYS A 68 -5.10 -6.60 20.13
C LYS A 68 -6.21 -6.43 19.08
N PHE A 69 -6.03 -5.51 18.12
CA PHE A 69 -7.00 -5.28 17.05
C PHE A 69 -7.31 -6.56 16.27
N CYS A 70 -6.28 -7.31 15.87
CA CYS A 70 -6.44 -8.56 15.15
C CYS A 70 -7.13 -9.64 16.00
N ASN A 71 -6.74 -9.79 17.27
CA ASN A 71 -7.34 -10.79 18.15
C ASN A 71 -8.83 -10.54 18.43
N GLU A 72 -9.23 -9.27 18.57
CA GLU A 72 -10.65 -8.89 18.76
C GLU A 72 -11.52 -9.15 17.52
N ARG A 73 -10.90 -9.28 16.33
CA ARG A 73 -11.60 -9.35 15.05
C ARG A 73 -11.31 -10.62 14.25
N LYS A 74 -10.49 -11.53 14.78
CA LYS A 74 -10.10 -12.78 14.09
C LYS A 74 -11.32 -13.68 13.77
N ASP A 75 -12.34 -13.63 14.62
CA ASP A 75 -13.56 -14.44 14.52
C ASP A 75 -14.72 -13.65 13.87
N TRP A 76 -14.47 -12.44 13.34
CA TRP A 76 -15.49 -11.67 12.65
C TRP A 76 -15.93 -12.37 11.36
N SER A 77 -17.24 -12.54 11.21
CA SER A 77 -17.84 -13.08 10.00
C SER A 77 -17.63 -12.13 8.80
N ILE A 78 -17.67 -12.69 7.59
CA ILE A 78 -17.67 -11.90 6.35
C ILE A 78 -18.79 -10.85 6.38
N ASN A 79 -19.99 -11.19 6.86
CA ASN A 79 -21.11 -10.25 6.94
C ASN A 79 -20.86 -9.10 7.92
N THR A 80 -19.99 -9.29 8.92
CA THR A 80 -19.53 -8.21 9.80
C THR A 80 -18.56 -7.29 9.04
N TRP A 81 -17.58 -7.87 8.34
CA TRP A 81 -16.63 -7.10 7.52
C TRP A 81 -17.29 -6.33 6.37
N LYS A 82 -18.37 -6.86 5.79
CA LYS A 82 -19.16 -6.19 4.75
C LYS A 82 -19.77 -4.85 5.19
N ARG A 83 -19.83 -4.58 6.50
CA ARG A 83 -20.34 -3.35 7.10
C ARG A 83 -19.29 -2.23 7.18
N VAL A 84 -18.01 -2.56 6.95
CA VAL A 84 -16.90 -1.61 7.09
C VAL A 84 -16.71 -0.83 5.78
N LEU A 85 -16.60 0.48 5.91
CA LEU A 85 -16.18 1.41 4.87
C LEU A 85 -14.71 1.77 5.14
N PHE A 86 -13.82 1.29 4.31
CA PHE A 86 -12.39 1.61 4.39
C PHE A 86 -12.11 2.87 3.58
N SER A 87 -11.48 3.87 4.19
CA SER A 87 -11.02 5.08 3.48
C SER A 87 -9.52 5.24 3.57
N ASP A 88 -8.94 5.94 2.60
CA ASP A 88 -7.54 6.32 2.62
C ASP A 88 -7.23 7.45 1.62
N GLU A 89 -6.12 8.13 1.86
CA GLU A 89 -5.49 9.06 0.93
C GLU A 89 -4.33 8.37 0.20
N SER A 90 -4.26 8.51 -1.12
CA SER A 90 -3.20 7.93 -1.93
C SER A 90 -2.61 8.96 -2.89
N SER A 91 -1.28 9.07 -2.91
CA SER A 91 -0.55 9.85 -3.91
C SER A 91 -0.17 9.03 -5.13
N PHE A 92 -0.38 9.60 -6.31
CA PHE A 92 0.00 9.07 -7.62
C PHE A 92 0.95 10.04 -8.33
N GLU A 93 2.14 9.58 -8.72
CA GLU A 93 3.18 10.40 -9.31
C GLU A 93 3.06 10.51 -10.84
N LEU A 94 3.20 11.71 -11.40
CA LEU A 94 3.14 11.99 -12.85
C LEU A 94 4.15 11.18 -13.67
N PHE A 95 5.31 10.91 -13.07
CA PHE A 95 6.39 10.16 -13.71
C PHE A 95 6.75 8.91 -12.91
N HIS A 96 5.72 8.23 -12.39
CA HIS A 96 5.89 6.97 -11.68
C HIS A 96 6.79 6.01 -12.47
N THR A 97 7.74 5.39 -11.77
CA THR A 97 8.57 4.35 -12.38
C THR A 97 7.91 3.00 -12.11
N PRO A 98 7.52 2.24 -13.14
CA PRO A 98 6.93 0.93 -12.96
C PRO A 98 7.80 0.00 -12.10
N ASN A 99 7.18 -1.04 -11.56
CA ASN A 99 7.89 -2.04 -10.77
C ASN A 99 9.04 -2.65 -11.59
N LYS A 100 10.27 -2.47 -11.13
CA LYS A 100 11.50 -3.01 -11.76
C LYS A 100 11.50 -4.53 -12.01
N GLN A 101 10.67 -5.29 -11.31
CA GLN A 101 10.55 -6.73 -11.54
C GLN A 101 9.73 -7.06 -12.80
N ASN A 102 8.91 -6.11 -13.24
CA ASN A 102 8.02 -6.25 -14.39
C ASN A 102 8.42 -5.29 -15.54
N ASP A 103 9.38 -4.40 -15.31
CA ASP A 103 9.92 -3.42 -16.27
C ASP A 103 11.08 -4.05 -17.09
N ASP A 104 10.77 -5.16 -17.77
CA ASP A 104 11.74 -5.89 -18.59
C ASP A 104 11.78 -5.33 -20.02
N VAL A 105 12.96 -4.91 -20.46
CA VAL A 105 13.22 -4.51 -21.85
C VAL A 105 14.01 -5.61 -22.56
N TRP A 106 13.42 -6.21 -23.58
CA TRP A 106 14.12 -7.11 -24.49
C TRP A 106 14.85 -6.30 -25.56
N ALA A 107 16.18 -6.33 -25.53
CA ALA A 107 17.05 -5.55 -26.41
C ALA A 107 18.22 -6.41 -26.92
N GLN A 108 18.70 -6.13 -28.14
CA GLN A 108 19.83 -6.86 -28.73
C GLN A 108 21.15 -6.54 -28.02
N SER A 109 21.29 -5.30 -27.53
CA SER A 109 22.45 -4.87 -26.77
C SER A 109 22.06 -3.87 -25.67
N ARG A 110 23.02 -3.55 -24.79
CA ARG A 110 22.80 -2.61 -23.70
C ARG A 110 22.57 -1.17 -24.19
N VAL A 111 23.05 -0.81 -25.38
CA VAL A 111 22.87 0.55 -25.93
C VAL A 111 21.47 0.76 -26.51
N ASP A 112 20.76 -0.33 -26.83
CA ASP A 112 19.38 -0.28 -27.36
C ASP A 112 18.33 -0.21 -26.24
N VAL A 113 18.75 -0.34 -24.98
CA VAL A 113 17.86 -0.21 -23.82
C VAL A 113 17.56 1.28 -23.61
N PRO A 114 16.28 1.71 -23.71
CA PRO A 114 15.93 3.10 -23.51
C PRO A 114 16.26 3.54 -22.07
N PRO A 115 16.69 4.79 -21.87
CA PRO A 115 16.99 5.29 -20.53
C PRO A 115 15.72 5.37 -19.68
N SER A 116 15.83 4.97 -18.40
CA SER A 116 14.79 5.21 -17.40
C SER A 116 14.95 6.63 -16.85
N GLU A 117 14.22 7.58 -17.44
CA GLU A 117 14.27 9.00 -17.05
C GLU A 117 13.46 9.26 -15.77
N LYS A 118 14.07 10.04 -14.86
CA LYS A 118 13.49 10.42 -13.57
C LYS A 118 13.57 11.92 -13.37
N VAL A 119 12.43 12.53 -13.04
CA VAL A 119 12.37 13.91 -12.57
C VAL A 119 12.71 13.94 -11.08
N LYS A 120 13.51 14.92 -10.64
CA LYS A 120 13.98 15.02 -9.24
C LYS A 120 12.82 15.22 -8.25
N TYR A 121 11.81 15.99 -8.65
CA TYR A 121 10.58 16.25 -7.89
C TYR A 121 9.39 16.12 -8.85
N PRO A 122 8.92 14.89 -9.13
CA PRO A 122 7.75 14.72 -9.97
C PRO A 122 6.53 15.34 -9.27
N GLY A 123 5.61 15.92 -10.05
CA GLY A 123 4.31 16.28 -9.51
C GLY A 123 3.54 15.02 -9.10
N GLU A 124 2.73 15.12 -8.06
CA GLU A 124 1.90 14.02 -7.57
C GLU A 124 0.45 14.50 -7.45
N ILE A 125 -0.53 13.62 -7.70
CA ILE A 125 -1.94 13.86 -7.39
C ILE A 125 -2.28 13.04 -6.18
N MET A 126 -2.76 13.71 -5.14
CA MET A 126 -3.32 13.04 -3.98
C MET A 126 -4.83 12.88 -4.18
N VAL A 127 -5.32 11.67 -3.98
CA VAL A 127 -6.75 11.35 -4.06
C VAL A 127 -7.21 10.76 -2.75
N TRP A 128 -8.47 10.98 -2.42
CA TRP A 128 -9.17 10.30 -1.33
C TRP A 128 -10.30 9.46 -1.89
N GLY A 129 -10.54 8.30 -1.29
CA GLY A 129 -11.65 7.44 -1.67
C GLY A 129 -12.07 6.47 -0.57
N VAL A 130 -13.21 5.81 -0.80
CA VAL A 130 -13.80 4.83 0.10
C VAL A 130 -14.05 3.53 -0.65
N MET A 131 -13.66 2.43 -0.04
CA MET A 131 -14.00 1.08 -0.45
C MET A 131 -14.94 0.43 0.55
N SER A 132 -15.91 -0.29 0.01
CA SER A 132 -16.77 -1.21 0.75
C SER A 132 -16.80 -2.57 0.05
N SER A 133 -17.43 -3.55 0.69
CA SER A 133 -17.65 -4.85 0.04
C SER A 133 -18.56 -4.78 -1.19
N GLN A 134 -19.38 -3.73 -1.32
CA GLN A 134 -20.31 -3.56 -2.44
C GLN A 134 -19.78 -2.59 -3.48
N GLY A 135 -19.02 -1.56 -3.15
CA GLY A 135 -18.66 -0.56 -4.15
C GLY A 135 -17.58 0.39 -3.69
N LEU A 136 -17.23 1.31 -4.59
CA LEU A 136 -16.23 2.34 -4.41
C LEU A 136 -16.91 3.71 -4.48
N SER A 137 -16.42 4.68 -3.69
CA SER A 137 -16.76 6.08 -3.91
C SER A 137 -16.16 6.58 -5.22
N ASP A 138 -16.62 7.75 -5.66
CA ASP A 138 -15.83 8.53 -6.61
C ASP A 138 -14.51 8.95 -5.95
N LEU A 139 -13.47 9.17 -6.76
CA LEU A 139 -12.21 9.71 -6.27
C LEU A 139 -12.36 11.20 -6.02
N HIS A 140 -12.03 11.63 -4.81
CA HIS A 140 -11.90 13.05 -4.50
C HIS A 140 -10.46 13.49 -4.73
N ILE A 141 -10.25 14.37 -5.71
CA ILE A 141 -8.93 14.94 -6.00
C ILE A 141 -8.62 16.02 -4.96
N ILE A 142 -7.56 15.82 -4.17
CA ILE A 142 -7.12 16.81 -3.18
C ILE A 142 -6.28 17.87 -3.91
N PRO A 143 -6.57 19.18 -3.70
CA PRO A 143 -5.82 20.26 -4.33
C PRO A 143 -4.31 20.20 -4.07
N GLN A 144 -3.54 20.50 -5.11
CA GLN A 144 -2.06 20.52 -5.06
C GLN A 144 -1.53 21.45 -3.98
N LYS A 145 -0.48 21.03 -3.28
CA LYS A 145 0.26 21.83 -2.27
C LYS A 145 -0.59 22.29 -1.06
N GLN A 146 -1.78 21.74 -0.88
CA GLN A 146 -2.60 21.99 0.31
C GLN A 146 -2.41 20.85 1.31
N THR A 147 -2.05 21.19 2.54
CA THR A 147 -2.19 20.25 3.66
C THR A 147 -3.67 20.16 4.00
N VAL A 148 -4.26 18.98 3.93
CA VAL A 148 -5.64 18.76 4.35
C VAL A 148 -5.76 19.07 5.84
N THR A 149 -6.36 20.20 6.18
CA THR A 149 -6.66 20.56 7.57
C THR A 149 -7.85 19.76 8.08
N SER A 150 -8.10 19.77 9.39
CA SER A 150 -9.32 19.17 9.93
C SER A 150 -10.60 19.83 9.40
N ASP A 151 -10.56 21.13 9.12
CA ASP A 151 -11.70 21.84 8.54
C ASP A 151 -11.93 21.41 7.09
N ASP A 152 -10.87 21.36 6.27
CA ASP A 152 -10.95 20.87 4.89
C ASP A 152 -11.44 19.43 4.82
N TYR A 153 -10.91 18.56 5.69
CA TYR A 153 -11.32 17.16 5.76
C TYR A 153 -12.83 17.04 6.04
N VAL A 154 -13.35 17.82 6.98
CA VAL A 154 -14.79 17.78 7.31
C VAL A 154 -15.65 18.41 6.21
N GLU A 155 -15.32 19.62 5.77
CA GLU A 155 -16.18 20.39 4.87
C GLU A 155 -16.14 19.91 3.41
N VAL A 156 -14.99 19.41 2.96
CA VAL A 156 -14.78 19.00 1.56
C VAL A 156 -14.85 17.48 1.44
N ILE A 157 -14.08 16.74 2.24
CA ILE A 157 -13.99 15.28 2.08
C ILE A 157 -15.22 14.58 2.67
N LEU A 158 -15.51 14.78 3.96
CA LEU A 158 -16.61 14.07 4.62
C LEU A 158 -17.98 14.58 4.17
N LYS A 159 -18.23 15.90 4.21
CA LYS A 159 -19.57 16.42 3.88
C LYS A 159 -19.94 16.28 2.42
N GLN A 160 -18.98 16.37 1.49
CA GLN A 160 -19.28 16.32 0.05
C GLN A 160 -19.04 14.92 -0.49
N SER A 161 -17.78 14.45 -0.47
CA SER A 161 -17.36 13.22 -1.15
C SER A 161 -17.88 11.94 -0.48
N LEU A 162 -17.80 11.86 0.85
CA LEU A 162 -18.36 10.70 1.58
C LEU A 162 -19.89 10.70 1.48
N THR A 163 -20.55 11.82 1.78
CA THR A 163 -22.02 11.91 1.78
C THR A 163 -22.61 11.58 0.41
N SER A 164 -22.05 12.09 -0.70
CA SER A 164 -22.55 11.79 -2.05
C SER A 164 -22.55 10.28 -2.32
N SER A 165 -21.49 9.60 -1.92
CA SER A 165 -21.34 8.14 -2.09
C SER A 165 -22.25 7.35 -1.16
N LEU A 166 -22.49 7.83 0.06
CA LEU A 166 -23.40 7.22 1.03
C LEU A 166 -24.89 7.41 0.71
N LEU A 167 -25.24 8.35 -0.17
CA LEU A 167 -26.60 8.61 -0.61
C LEU A 167 -27.02 7.73 -1.81
N ARG A 168 -26.09 6.98 -2.41
CA ARG A 168 -26.39 6.05 -3.50
C ARG A 168 -27.34 4.95 -3.03
N THR A 169 -28.44 4.74 -3.75
CA THR A 169 -29.50 3.77 -3.41
C THR A 169 -29.59 2.58 -4.34
N ARG A 170 -28.91 2.60 -5.48
CA ARG A 170 -29.00 1.53 -6.50
C ARG A 170 -28.35 0.24 -6.02
N ASP A 171 -29.06 -0.88 -6.10
CA ASP A 171 -28.51 -2.22 -5.77
C ASP A 171 -27.62 -2.77 -6.89
N SER A 172 -27.88 -2.36 -8.13
CA SER A 172 -27.20 -2.81 -9.35
C SER A 172 -26.54 -1.65 -10.10
N GLY A 173 -25.59 -1.98 -10.97
CA GLY A 173 -24.83 -1.01 -11.76
C GLY A 173 -23.33 -1.26 -11.63
N THR A 174 -22.53 -0.30 -12.11
CA THR A 174 -21.08 -0.37 -11.93
C THR A 174 -20.70 -0.24 -10.45
N ILE A 175 -19.45 -0.60 -10.11
CA ILE A 175 -18.93 -0.50 -8.75
C ILE A 175 -18.93 0.93 -8.18
N LEU A 176 -19.01 1.95 -9.06
CA LEU A 176 -19.07 3.37 -8.71
C LEU A 176 -20.50 3.90 -8.60
N GLU A 177 -21.51 3.19 -9.09
CA GLU A 177 -22.90 3.70 -9.09
C GLU A 177 -23.78 3.05 -8.04
N ARG A 178 -23.46 1.80 -7.68
CA ARG A 178 -24.23 1.05 -6.70
C ARG A 178 -23.96 1.51 -5.27
N LYS A 179 -24.88 1.19 -4.37
CA LYS A 179 -24.78 1.52 -2.94
C LYS A 179 -23.54 0.87 -2.33
N LEU A 180 -22.86 1.60 -1.44
CA LEU A 180 -21.66 1.11 -0.75
C LEU A 180 -21.97 0.03 0.29
N LEU A 181 -23.15 0.06 0.89
CA LEU A 181 -23.50 -0.86 1.97
C LEU A 181 -24.88 -1.48 1.73
N PRO A 182 -25.05 -2.77 2.10
CA PRO A 182 -26.38 -3.39 2.13
C PRO A 182 -27.35 -2.62 3.05
N ASP A 183 -26.86 -2.23 4.23
CA ASP A 183 -27.61 -1.51 5.26
C ASP A 183 -26.70 -0.44 5.89
N ARG A 184 -27.08 0.83 5.72
CA ARG A 184 -26.31 1.98 6.22
C ARG A 184 -26.42 2.14 7.74
N SER A 185 -27.48 1.61 8.36
CA SER A 185 -27.67 1.66 9.83
C SER A 185 -26.69 0.74 10.59
N GLN A 186 -25.90 -0.05 9.88
CA GLN A 186 -24.87 -0.91 10.45
C GLN A 186 -23.47 -0.48 10.03
N ALA A 187 -23.34 0.66 9.34
CA ALA A 187 -22.08 1.13 8.77
C ALA A 187 -21.03 1.38 9.84
N ILE A 188 -19.81 0.94 9.58
CA ILE A 188 -18.63 1.28 10.37
C ILE A 188 -17.63 1.99 9.47
N PHE A 189 -17.41 3.27 9.71
CA PHE A 189 -16.40 4.04 8.98
C PHE A 189 -15.00 3.81 9.55
N GLN A 190 -14.05 3.41 8.72
CA GLN A 190 -12.63 3.31 9.05
C GLN A 190 -11.88 4.43 8.35
N GLN A 191 -11.01 5.09 9.11
CA GLN A 191 -10.00 6.03 8.64
C GLN A 191 -8.70 5.78 9.42
N ASP A 192 -7.58 6.31 8.95
CA ASP A 192 -6.29 6.15 9.61
C ASP A 192 -6.12 7.12 10.81
N GLY A 193 -4.92 7.11 11.41
CA GLY A 193 -4.59 7.92 12.58
C GLY A 193 -4.08 9.34 12.27
N ALA A 194 -4.27 9.88 11.06
CA ALA A 194 -3.74 11.19 10.70
C ALA A 194 -4.26 12.32 11.63
N PRO A 195 -3.49 13.41 11.82
CA PRO A 195 -3.90 14.52 12.69
C PRO A 195 -5.28 15.11 12.34
N ALA A 196 -5.60 15.25 11.06
CA ALA A 196 -6.91 15.74 10.63
C ALA A 196 -8.05 14.78 11.05
N HIS A 197 -7.82 13.47 10.94
CA HIS A 197 -8.82 12.43 11.23
C HIS A 197 -9.09 12.29 12.73
N THR A 198 -8.05 12.46 13.54
CA THR A 198 -8.09 12.34 15.00
C THR A 198 -8.45 13.65 15.72
N SER A 199 -8.64 14.73 14.96
CA SER A 199 -9.07 16.03 15.49
C SER A 199 -10.47 15.97 16.12
N LYS A 200 -10.73 16.85 17.10
CA LYS A 200 -12.04 16.93 17.77
C LYS A 200 -13.18 17.15 16.76
N ARG A 201 -12.98 18.06 15.79
CA ARG A 201 -13.95 18.38 14.75
C ARG A 201 -14.34 17.16 13.92
N SER A 202 -13.36 16.42 13.41
CA SER A 202 -13.61 15.23 12.57
C SER A 202 -14.30 14.12 13.35
N GLN A 203 -13.86 13.87 14.59
CA GLN A 203 -14.47 12.86 15.45
C GLN A 203 -15.92 13.23 15.83
N GLU A 204 -16.20 14.50 16.12
CA GLU A 204 -17.57 14.98 16.39
C GLU A 204 -18.47 14.88 15.16
N TRP A 205 -17.96 15.23 13.98
CA TRP A 205 -18.73 15.08 12.74
C TRP A 205 -19.08 13.61 12.48
N LEU A 206 -18.11 12.70 12.58
CA LEU A 206 -18.33 11.27 12.38
C LEU A 206 -19.31 10.70 13.40
N LYS A 207 -19.19 11.09 14.68
CA LYS A 207 -20.13 10.68 15.73
C LYS A 207 -21.56 11.11 15.44
N ASN A 208 -21.75 12.30 14.84
CA ASN A 208 -23.08 12.86 14.56
C ASN A 208 -23.70 12.37 13.24
N ASN A 209 -22.89 11.90 12.28
CA ASN A 209 -23.34 11.61 10.92
C ASN A 209 -23.20 10.14 10.51
N MET A 210 -22.35 9.36 11.18
CA MET A 210 -22.15 7.93 10.92
C MET A 210 -22.75 7.08 12.02
N THR A 211 -23.30 5.91 11.68
CA THR A 211 -23.84 4.98 12.68
C THR A 211 -22.75 4.39 13.56
N GLY A 212 -21.60 4.08 12.97
CA GLY A 212 -20.41 3.64 13.67
C GLY A 212 -19.17 4.13 12.94
N PHE A 213 -18.09 4.32 13.69
CA PHE A 213 -16.77 4.57 13.13
C PHE A 213 -15.69 4.10 14.10
N TRP A 214 -14.50 3.81 13.58
CA TRP A 214 -13.34 3.50 14.41
C TRP A 214 -12.67 4.78 14.86
N THR A 215 -12.72 5.03 16.17
CA THR A 215 -11.95 6.10 16.80
C THR A 215 -10.46 5.79 16.73
N LYS A 216 -9.63 6.77 17.06
CA LYS A 216 -8.16 6.64 17.06
C LYS A 216 -7.63 5.55 18.01
N GLU A 217 -8.43 5.12 18.98
CA GLU A 217 -8.10 4.04 19.91
C GLU A 217 -8.34 2.64 19.32
N ILE A 218 -9.20 2.55 18.30
CA ILE A 218 -9.60 1.28 17.69
C ILE A 218 -8.66 0.90 16.55
N TRP A 219 -8.42 1.81 15.60
CA TRP A 219 -7.56 1.52 14.47
C TRP A 219 -6.07 1.55 14.87
N PRO A 220 -5.31 0.47 14.67
CA PRO A 220 -3.94 0.41 15.14
C PRO A 220 -3.00 1.27 14.27
N PRO A 221 -2.11 2.08 14.88
CA PRO A 221 -1.17 2.94 14.15
C PRO A 221 -0.20 2.15 13.27
N ASN A 222 0.25 2.77 12.16
CA ASN A 222 1.19 2.19 11.19
C ASN A 222 0.73 0.82 10.66
N SER A 223 -0.53 0.72 10.23
CA SER A 223 -1.14 -0.54 9.79
C SER A 223 -1.74 -0.51 8.37
N PRO A 224 -0.97 -0.08 7.35
CA PRO A 224 -1.46 -0.10 5.97
C PRO A 224 -1.80 -1.52 5.50
N ASP A 225 -1.08 -2.53 5.99
CA ASP A 225 -1.32 -3.95 5.69
C ASP A 225 -2.67 -4.47 6.20
N LEU A 226 -3.30 -3.77 7.15
CA LEU A 226 -4.64 -4.10 7.64
C LEU A 226 -5.74 -3.36 6.88
N ASN A 227 -5.41 -2.35 6.06
CA ASN A 227 -6.37 -1.58 5.29
C ASN A 227 -6.50 -2.14 3.85
N PRO A 228 -7.59 -2.84 3.51
CA PRO A 228 -7.70 -3.48 2.20
C PRO A 228 -7.73 -2.50 1.02
N ILE A 229 -8.00 -1.21 1.24
CA ILE A 229 -8.00 -0.18 0.20
C ILE A 229 -6.59 0.05 -0.40
N GLU A 230 -5.53 -0.28 0.33
CA GLU A 230 -4.15 -0.23 -0.18
C GLU A 230 -3.96 -1.20 -1.36
N ASN A 231 -4.73 -2.29 -1.41
CA ASN A 231 -4.75 -3.17 -2.58
C ASN A 231 -5.37 -2.48 -3.80
N LEU A 232 -6.39 -1.64 -3.61
CA LEU A 232 -6.98 -0.87 -4.71
C LEU A 232 -6.00 0.17 -5.23
N ARG A 233 -5.23 0.82 -4.37
CA ARG A 233 -4.16 1.73 -4.78
C ARG A 233 -3.18 1.04 -5.72
N VAL A 234 -2.75 -0.19 -5.39
CA VAL A 234 -1.85 -0.98 -6.26
C VAL A 234 -2.51 -1.33 -7.58
N ILE A 235 -3.79 -1.73 -7.57
CA ILE A 235 -4.55 -2.02 -8.80
C ILE A 235 -4.67 -0.76 -9.67
N LEU A 236 -4.98 0.39 -9.07
CA LEU A 236 -5.12 1.66 -9.76
C LEU A 236 -3.78 2.10 -10.38
N GLN A 237 -2.68 1.99 -9.63
CA GLN A 237 -1.34 2.25 -10.16
C GLN A 237 -0.99 1.31 -11.33
N THR A 238 -1.32 0.02 -11.22
CA THR A 238 -1.08 -0.96 -12.30
C THR A 238 -1.86 -0.61 -13.56
N LYS A 239 -3.09 -0.12 -13.43
CA LYS A 239 -3.89 0.35 -14.57
C LYS A 239 -3.29 1.60 -15.18
N LEU A 240 -2.84 2.57 -14.38
CA LEU A 240 -2.17 3.77 -14.86
C LEU A 240 -0.87 3.45 -15.61
N ASP A 241 -0.07 2.53 -15.07
CA ASP A 241 1.20 2.10 -15.69
C ASP A 241 0.98 1.40 -17.05
N ALA A 242 -0.21 0.84 -17.28
CA ALA A 242 -0.61 0.25 -18.56
C ALA A 242 -1.16 1.27 -19.57
N MET A 243 -1.44 2.51 -19.14
CA MET A 243 -1.84 3.60 -20.03
C MET A 243 -0.61 4.32 -20.62
N GLU A 244 -0.84 5.16 -21.63
CA GLU A 244 0.20 6.07 -22.11
C GLU A 244 0.67 6.99 -20.98
N ARG A 245 1.99 7.15 -20.83
CA ARG A 245 2.57 7.91 -19.73
C ARG A 245 2.06 9.36 -19.72
N ALA A 246 1.46 9.77 -18.62
CA ALA A 246 1.00 11.14 -18.46
C ALA A 246 2.16 12.15 -18.58
N THR A 247 1.94 13.23 -19.32
CA THR A 247 2.93 14.29 -19.54
C THR A 247 2.74 15.49 -18.62
N ASN A 248 1.55 15.64 -18.03
CA ASN A 248 1.22 16.68 -17.06
C ASN A 248 0.11 16.21 -16.09
N LEU A 249 -0.07 16.93 -14.99
CA LEU A 249 -1.03 16.56 -13.93
C LEU A 249 -2.49 16.49 -14.44
N LYS A 250 -2.91 17.34 -15.38
CA LYS A 250 -4.28 17.29 -15.91
C LYS A 250 -4.55 15.97 -16.64
N VAL A 251 -3.56 15.46 -17.37
CA VAL A 251 -3.65 14.16 -18.04
C VAL A 251 -3.71 13.03 -17.01
N LEU A 252 -2.86 13.07 -15.98
CA LEU A 252 -2.88 12.08 -14.91
C LEU A 252 -4.23 12.06 -14.17
N GLU A 253 -4.80 13.23 -13.87
CA GLU A 253 -6.12 13.35 -13.23
C GLU A 253 -7.22 12.73 -14.09
N LYS A 254 -7.20 12.97 -15.40
CA LYS A 254 -8.14 12.37 -16.33
C LYS A 254 -7.97 10.84 -16.38
N GLN A 255 -6.74 10.35 -16.39
CA GLN A 255 -6.45 8.90 -16.38
C GLN A 255 -6.93 8.24 -15.08
N LEU A 256 -6.74 8.88 -13.93
CA LEU A 256 -7.23 8.40 -12.63
C LEU A 256 -8.75 8.21 -12.62
N ASN A 257 -9.50 9.11 -13.26
CA ASN A 257 -10.96 9.00 -13.36
C ASN A 257 -11.43 7.94 -14.39
N LEU A 258 -10.54 7.46 -15.27
CA LEU A 258 -10.84 6.45 -16.28
C LEU A 258 -10.42 5.03 -15.88
N ALA A 259 -9.45 4.91 -14.98
CA ALA A 259 -8.85 3.65 -14.56
C ALA A 259 -9.77 2.86 -13.62
#